data_AF-A0AAD9MLZ5-F1
#
_entry.id   AF-A0AAD9MLZ5-F1
#
_cell.length_a   1.000
_cell.length_b   1.000
_cell.length_c   1.000
_cell.angle_alpha   90.00
_cell.angle_beta   90.00
_cell.angle_gamma   90.00
#
_symmetry.space_group_name_H-M   'P 1'
#
loop_
_entity.id
_entity.type
_entity.pdbx_description
1 polymer ?
#
loop_
_entity_poly.entity_id
_entity_poly.type
_entity_poly.pdbx_seq_one_letter_code
_entity_poly.pdbx_strand_id
1 'polypeptide(L)'
;MHSDECIIVDDQDTITGHASKYDSHSHPLYGYSPSEVDTDADIRSGSVPGVKHGAQRKLGHELGIAPEQVPPSAMHYLTRLHYCAGDADGQGRPTGWGEHEMDYIIFLRANVQLNVNPEEVMATRYVTPSELAEMMDPGSGLRWSPWFRIIAREFLPRWWQNLDKACRGDPSMQDLANIHHLS
;
A
#
# COMPACT_ATOMS: atom_id res chain seq x y z
N MET A 1 3.56 -9.86 -25.81
CA MET A 1 2.88 -9.78 -24.50
C MET A 1 4.02 -9.57 -23.51
N HIS A 2 4.18 -8.36 -22.97
CA HIS A 2 5.17 -8.15 -21.92
C HIS A 2 4.69 -8.92 -20.70
N SER A 3 5.51 -9.82 -20.16
CA SER A 3 5.29 -10.37 -18.83
C SER A 3 5.52 -9.23 -17.84
N ASP A 4 4.54 -8.97 -16.97
CA ASP A 4 4.72 -7.99 -15.90
C ASP A 4 5.89 -8.44 -15.01
N GLU A 5 6.83 -7.53 -14.78
CA GLU A 5 7.98 -7.74 -13.92
C GLU A 5 7.95 -6.76 -12.75
N CYS A 6 8.37 -7.23 -11.58
CA CYS A 6 8.43 -6.49 -10.34
C CYS A 6 9.90 -6.27 -9.96
N ILE A 7 10.17 -5.22 -9.18
CA ILE A 7 11.51 -5.02 -8.61
C ILE A 7 11.75 -5.94 -7.41
N ILE A 8 12.99 -6.35 -7.21
CA ILE A 8 13.45 -7.04 -5.99
C ILE A 8 14.37 -6.08 -5.25
N VAL A 9 14.15 -5.94 -3.94
CA VAL A 9 14.94 -5.09 -3.06
C VAL A 9 15.57 -5.90 -1.91
N ASP A 10 16.66 -5.38 -1.34
CA ASP A 10 17.19 -5.87 -0.07
C ASP A 10 16.48 -5.24 1.14
N ASP A 11 16.92 -5.58 2.37
CA ASP A 11 16.34 -5.07 3.61
C ASP A 11 16.62 -3.57 3.87
N GLN A 12 17.44 -2.94 3.04
CA GLN A 12 17.72 -1.50 3.02
C GLN A 12 16.95 -0.77 1.93
N ASP A 13 16.01 -1.44 1.24
CA ASP A 13 15.25 -0.88 0.12
C ASP A 13 16.13 -0.55 -1.10
N THR A 14 17.25 -1.26 -1.27
CA THR A 14 18.13 -1.14 -2.44
C THR A 14 17.69 -2.13 -3.51
N ILE A 15 17.50 -1.66 -4.75
CA ILE A 15 17.14 -2.53 -5.88
C ILE A 15 18.29 -3.50 -6.17
N THR A 16 17.99 -4.80 -6.09
CA THR A 16 18.93 -5.90 -6.38
C THR A 16 18.61 -6.64 -7.69
N GLY A 17 17.41 -6.43 -8.24
CA GLY A 17 17.01 -7.06 -9.51
C GLY A 17 15.54 -6.84 -9.85
N HIS A 18 15.04 -7.69 -10.74
CA HIS A 18 13.62 -7.81 -11.09
C HIS A 18 13.25 -9.28 -11.31
N ALA A 19 11.97 -9.61 -11.12
CA ALA A 19 11.42 -10.95 -11.36
C ALA A 19 10.01 -10.85 -11.95
N SER A 20 9.51 -11.95 -12.52
CA SER A 20 8.14 -11.97 -13.04
C SER A 20 7.14 -11.76 -11.89
N LYS A 21 6.04 -11.06 -12.18
CA LYS A 21 4.95 -10.86 -11.21
C LYS A 21 4.32 -12.19 -10.77
N TYR A 22 4.28 -13.18 -11.66
CA TYR A 22 3.79 -14.51 -11.31
C TYR A 22 4.68 -15.19 -10.26
N ASP A 23 6.00 -15.02 -10.36
CA ASP A 23 6.95 -15.64 -9.43
C ASP A 23 7.12 -14.84 -8.12
N SER A 24 6.83 -13.53 -8.12
CA SER A 24 7.12 -12.61 -7.00
C SER A 24 5.90 -11.92 -6.38
N HIS A 25 4.73 -11.97 -7.02
CA HIS A 25 3.47 -11.37 -6.54
C HIS A 25 3.56 -9.89 -6.12
N SER A 26 4.47 -9.12 -6.74
CA SER A 26 4.89 -7.82 -6.19
C SER A 26 4.47 -6.61 -7.07
N HIS A 27 4.70 -5.43 -6.52
CA HIS A 27 4.68 -4.11 -7.15
C HIS A 27 5.78 -3.26 -6.48
N PRO A 28 6.33 -2.21 -7.11
CA PRO A 28 5.99 -1.62 -8.41
C PRO A 28 6.48 -2.40 -9.65
N LEU A 29 5.92 -2.08 -10.82
CA LEU A 29 6.28 -2.72 -12.09
C LEU A 29 7.51 -2.10 -12.77
N TYR A 30 8.43 -2.94 -13.24
CA TYR A 30 9.61 -2.54 -14.00
C TYR A 30 9.29 -2.32 -15.49
N GLY A 31 9.92 -1.32 -16.11
CA GLY A 31 9.83 -1.08 -17.56
C GLY A 31 8.58 -0.34 -18.06
N TYR A 32 7.71 0.12 -17.15
CA TYR A 32 6.51 0.89 -17.49
C TYR A 32 6.81 2.37 -17.80
N SER A 33 5.93 3.01 -18.58
CA SER A 33 5.96 4.46 -18.85
C SER A 33 4.58 5.06 -18.57
N PRO A 34 4.44 6.00 -17.61
CA PRO A 34 5.51 6.53 -16.77
C PRO A 34 6.08 5.46 -15.80
N SER A 35 7.33 5.65 -15.36
CA SER A 35 8.02 4.70 -14.48
C SER A 35 7.28 4.53 -13.15
N GLU A 36 7.22 3.29 -12.65
CA GLU A 36 6.78 2.97 -11.28
C GLU A 36 7.96 2.74 -10.32
N VAL A 37 9.19 2.84 -10.82
CA VAL A 37 10.40 2.63 -10.02
C VAL A 37 10.96 3.97 -9.55
N ASP A 38 11.15 4.08 -8.24
CA ASP A 38 11.74 5.23 -7.56
C ASP A 38 13.26 5.08 -7.39
N THR A 39 13.99 6.20 -7.50
CA THR A 39 15.41 6.22 -7.17
C THR A 39 15.63 6.49 -5.68
N ASP A 40 16.81 6.20 -5.13
CA ASP A 40 17.11 6.56 -3.75
C ASP A 40 16.94 8.07 -3.46
N ALA A 41 17.14 8.92 -4.46
CA ALA A 41 16.93 10.37 -4.32
C ALA A 41 15.43 10.69 -4.17
N ASP A 42 14.57 9.99 -4.90
CA ASP A 42 13.12 10.13 -4.78
C ASP A 42 12.64 9.70 -3.40
N ILE A 43 13.13 8.55 -2.92
CA ILE A 43 12.79 8.00 -1.61
C ILE A 43 13.25 8.94 -0.49
N ARG A 44 14.51 9.39 -0.52
CA ARG A 44 15.07 10.33 0.48
C ARG A 44 14.35 11.68 0.51
N SER A 45 13.89 12.15 -0.63
CA SER A 45 13.14 13.42 -0.71
C SER A 45 11.66 13.27 -0.36
N GLY A 46 11.15 12.03 -0.33
CA GLY A 46 9.74 11.71 -0.16
C GLY A 46 8.86 12.00 -1.39
N SER A 47 9.45 12.24 -2.56
CA SER A 47 8.70 12.51 -3.79
C SER A 47 7.96 11.27 -4.28
N VAL A 48 8.66 10.12 -4.29
CA VAL A 48 8.23 8.77 -4.70
C VAL A 48 7.26 8.73 -5.90
N PRO A 49 7.59 9.39 -7.04
CA PRO A 49 6.74 9.41 -8.23
C PRO A 49 6.37 8.01 -8.74
N GLY A 50 7.29 7.05 -8.64
CA GLY A 50 7.10 5.68 -9.10
C GLY A 50 5.99 4.96 -8.33
N VAL A 51 6.10 4.94 -7.00
CA VAL A 51 5.07 4.38 -6.11
C VAL A 51 3.72 5.06 -6.34
N LYS A 52 3.69 6.38 -6.54
CA LYS A 52 2.45 7.12 -6.81
C LYS A 52 1.81 6.75 -8.14
N HIS A 53 2.60 6.52 -9.19
CA HIS A 53 2.08 6.02 -10.46
C HIS A 53 1.51 4.60 -10.31
N GLY A 54 2.21 3.72 -9.59
CA GLY A 54 1.72 2.38 -9.27
C GLY A 54 0.40 2.42 -8.51
N ALA A 55 0.29 3.27 -7.49
CA ALA A 55 -0.93 3.49 -6.73
C ALA A 55 -2.08 3.99 -7.62
N GLN A 56 -1.85 4.99 -8.47
CA GLN A 56 -2.87 5.49 -9.39
C GLN A 56 -3.34 4.40 -10.36
N ARG A 57 -2.43 3.63 -10.96
CA ARG A 57 -2.78 2.51 -11.85
C ARG A 57 -3.62 1.47 -11.13
N LYS A 58 -3.22 1.07 -9.91
CA LYS A 58 -3.93 0.04 -9.13
C LYS A 58 -5.30 0.52 -8.66
N LEU A 59 -5.46 1.77 -8.24
CA LEU A 59 -6.76 2.38 -7.97
C LEU A 59 -7.69 2.35 -9.19
N GLY A 60 -7.14 2.60 -10.39
CA GLY A 60 -7.89 2.46 -11.64
C GLY A 60 -8.27 1.02 -11.96
N HIS A 61 -7.35 0.06 -11.80
CA HIS A 61 -7.57 -1.34 -12.13
C HIS A 61 -8.55 -2.05 -11.18
N GLU A 62 -8.45 -1.79 -9.88
CA GLU A 62 -9.24 -2.49 -8.85
C GLU A 62 -10.57 -1.79 -8.57
N LEU A 63 -10.54 -0.47 -8.45
CA LEU A 63 -11.70 0.33 -8.01
C LEU A 63 -12.36 1.11 -9.16
N GLY A 64 -11.78 1.09 -10.36
CA GLY A 64 -12.29 1.82 -11.52
C GLY A 64 -12.22 3.34 -11.38
N ILE A 65 -11.36 3.85 -10.51
CA ILE A 65 -11.23 5.29 -10.26
C ILE A 65 -10.47 5.95 -11.40
N ALA A 66 -11.08 6.97 -12.02
CA ALA A 66 -10.42 7.71 -13.10
C ALA A 66 -9.20 8.48 -12.56
N PRO A 67 -8.06 8.50 -13.30
CA PRO A 67 -6.80 9.08 -12.81
C PRO A 67 -6.90 10.57 -12.46
N GLU A 68 -7.79 11.32 -13.11
CA GLU A 68 -8.02 12.75 -12.84
C GLU A 68 -8.60 13.00 -11.43
N GLN A 69 -9.28 12.01 -10.84
CA GLN A 69 -9.83 12.10 -9.49
C GLN A 69 -8.75 11.87 -8.42
N VAL A 70 -7.64 11.25 -8.79
CA VAL A 70 -6.57 10.81 -7.89
C VAL A 70 -5.19 11.13 -8.47
N PRO A 71 -4.89 12.40 -8.76
CA PRO A 71 -3.60 12.76 -9.37
C PRO A 71 -2.44 12.48 -8.39
N PRO A 72 -1.24 12.11 -8.89
CA PRO A 72 -0.07 11.84 -8.03
C PRO A 72 0.30 13.02 -7.11
N SER A 73 -0.04 14.25 -7.50
CA SER A 73 0.18 15.46 -6.68
C SER A 73 -0.70 15.53 -5.42
N ALA A 74 -1.80 14.78 -5.36
CA ALA A 74 -2.67 14.65 -4.19
C ALA A 74 -2.29 13.47 -3.29
N MET A 75 -1.28 12.68 -3.68
CA MET A 75 -0.78 11.53 -2.93
C MET A 75 0.41 11.95 -2.07
N HIS A 76 0.36 11.57 -0.80
CA HIS A 76 1.38 11.92 0.19
C HIS A 76 1.99 10.67 0.80
N TYR A 77 3.28 10.51 0.59
CA TYR A 77 4.07 9.43 1.19
C TYR A 77 4.38 9.75 2.65
N LEU A 78 4.15 8.78 3.53
CA LEU A 78 4.34 8.94 4.97
C LEU A 78 5.54 8.15 5.49
N THR A 79 5.64 6.86 5.21
CA THR A 79 6.72 6.00 5.74
C THR A 79 6.79 4.67 4.97
N ARG A 80 7.83 3.86 5.26
CA ARG A 80 8.01 2.49 4.75
C ARG A 80 7.90 1.46 5.86
N LEU A 81 7.24 0.34 5.55
CA LEU A 81 7.12 -0.82 6.42
C LEU A 81 7.78 -2.02 5.75
N HIS A 82 8.61 -2.76 6.49
CA HIS A 82 9.14 -4.04 6.03
C HIS A 82 8.47 -5.16 6.82
N TYR A 83 7.77 -6.06 6.12
CA TYR A 83 7.10 -7.20 6.76
C TYR A 83 7.24 -8.47 5.94
N CYS A 84 7.08 -9.60 6.62
CA CYS A 84 6.98 -10.92 6.00
C CYS A 84 5.80 -11.66 6.64
N ALA A 85 4.83 -12.08 5.84
CA ALA A 85 3.62 -12.71 6.33
C ALA A 85 3.19 -13.87 5.42
N GLY A 86 2.98 -15.04 6.01
CA GLY A 86 2.37 -16.18 5.31
C GLY A 86 0.85 -16.03 5.22
N ASP A 87 0.28 -16.44 4.10
CA ASP A 87 -1.16 -16.51 3.90
C ASP A 87 -1.74 -17.80 4.49
N ALA A 88 -3.00 -17.71 4.94
CA ALA A 88 -3.71 -18.80 5.58
C ALA A 88 -5.18 -18.83 5.16
N ASP A 89 -5.72 -20.04 4.98
CA ASP A 89 -7.10 -20.23 4.57
C ASP A 89 -8.10 -19.89 5.70
N GLY A 90 -9.40 -20.06 5.42
CA GLY A 90 -10.47 -19.81 6.40
C GLY A 90 -10.43 -20.71 7.64
N GLN A 91 -9.53 -21.69 7.71
CA GLN A 91 -9.32 -22.58 8.85
C GLN A 91 -7.95 -22.32 9.51
N GLY A 92 -7.21 -21.30 9.07
CA GLY A 92 -5.89 -20.95 9.60
C GLY A 92 -4.77 -21.89 9.11
N ARG A 93 -4.99 -22.65 8.04
CA ARG A 93 -3.96 -23.53 7.46
C ARG A 93 -3.11 -22.75 6.47
N PRO A 94 -1.77 -22.89 6.47
CA PRO A 94 -0.92 -22.23 5.49
C PRO A 94 -1.31 -22.60 4.05
N THR A 95 -1.42 -21.62 3.18
CA THR A 95 -1.73 -21.85 1.75
C THR A 95 -0.48 -22.16 0.92
N GLY A 96 0.71 -21.94 1.50
CA GLY A 96 2.00 -21.98 0.80
C GLY A 96 2.35 -20.66 0.10
N TRP A 97 1.45 -19.68 0.15
CA TRP A 97 1.65 -18.32 -0.35
C TRP A 97 1.93 -17.36 0.81
N GLY A 98 2.47 -16.19 0.47
CA GLY A 98 2.75 -15.13 1.43
C GLY A 98 3.30 -13.89 0.74
N GLU A 99 3.56 -12.88 1.55
CA GLU A 99 4.10 -11.58 1.15
C GLU A 99 5.39 -11.31 1.92
N HIS A 100 6.38 -10.73 1.25
CA HIS A 100 7.61 -10.21 1.86
C HIS A 100 7.95 -8.90 1.18
N GLU A 101 7.52 -7.79 1.78
CA GLU A 101 7.43 -6.51 1.08
C GLU A 101 8.12 -5.37 1.84
N MET A 102 8.63 -4.43 1.05
CA MET A 102 8.89 -3.06 1.45
C MET A 102 7.69 -2.21 1.03
N ASP A 103 6.77 -1.99 1.96
CA ASP A 103 5.49 -1.34 1.69
C ASP A 103 5.54 0.15 1.96
N TYR A 104 5.07 0.94 1.01
CA TYR A 104 5.09 2.40 1.04
C TYR A 104 3.72 2.94 1.42
N ILE A 105 3.64 3.61 2.57
CA ILE A 105 2.37 4.16 3.06
C ILE A 105 2.07 5.49 2.35
N ILE A 106 1.08 5.44 1.45
CA ILE A 106 0.57 6.59 0.72
C ILE A 106 -0.81 7.00 1.24
N PHE A 107 -0.97 8.28 1.58
CA PHE A 107 -2.24 8.87 1.94
C PHE A 107 -2.80 9.70 0.79
N LEU A 108 -4.11 9.59 0.59
CA LEU A 108 -4.87 10.33 -0.40
C LEU A 108 -6.23 10.70 0.19
N ARG A 109 -6.64 11.95 0.03
CA ARG A 109 -8.01 12.39 0.37
C ARG A 109 -8.68 12.95 -0.89
N ALA A 110 -9.66 12.21 -1.40
CA ALA A 110 -10.44 12.59 -2.55
C ALA A 110 -11.88 12.08 -2.43
N ASN A 111 -12.82 12.80 -3.05
CA ASN A 111 -14.14 12.26 -3.33
C ASN A 111 -14.07 11.61 -4.71
N VAL A 112 -14.37 10.32 -4.78
CA VAL A 112 -14.20 9.53 -6.01
C VAL A 112 -15.49 8.83 -6.41
N GLN A 113 -15.64 8.54 -7.69
CA GLN A 113 -16.62 7.61 -8.22
C GLN A 113 -15.96 6.24 -8.39
N LEU A 114 -16.64 5.20 -7.91
CA LEU A 114 -16.17 3.82 -7.99
C LEU A 114 -16.85 3.10 -9.16
N ASN A 115 -16.06 2.34 -9.92
CA ASN A 115 -16.52 1.35 -10.87
C ASN A 115 -15.74 0.05 -10.60
N VAL A 116 -16.09 -0.58 -9.49
CA VAL A 116 -15.32 -1.67 -8.86
C VAL A 116 -15.17 -2.86 -9.81
N ASN A 117 -13.95 -3.37 -9.93
CA ASN A 117 -13.65 -4.60 -10.65
C ASN A 117 -13.94 -5.81 -9.74
N PRO A 118 -14.98 -6.62 -10.02
CA PRO A 118 -15.37 -7.73 -9.16
C PRO A 118 -14.38 -8.89 -9.14
N GLU A 119 -13.45 -8.97 -10.11
CA GLU A 119 -12.37 -9.97 -10.11
C GLU A 119 -11.29 -9.65 -9.07
N GLU A 120 -11.19 -8.40 -8.62
CA GLU A 120 -10.18 -7.93 -7.67
C GLU A 120 -10.79 -7.59 -6.30
N VAL A 121 -11.98 -6.98 -6.28
CA VAL A 121 -12.58 -6.42 -5.05
C VAL A 121 -14.02 -6.90 -4.88
N MET A 122 -14.28 -7.65 -3.81
CA MET A 122 -15.60 -8.20 -3.53
C MET A 122 -16.60 -7.19 -2.92
N ALA A 123 -16.10 -6.21 -2.16
CA ALA A 123 -16.92 -5.21 -1.47
C ALA A 123 -16.09 -3.98 -1.06
N THR A 124 -16.73 -2.82 -0.93
CA THR A 124 -16.11 -1.58 -0.42
C THR A 124 -16.99 -0.94 0.66
N ARG A 125 -16.37 -0.24 1.61
CA ARG A 125 -17.07 0.52 2.65
C ARG A 125 -16.21 1.69 3.12
N TYR A 126 -16.80 2.88 3.22
CA TYR A 126 -16.23 4.00 3.97
C TYR A 126 -16.59 3.84 5.45
N VAL A 127 -15.62 4.05 6.33
CA VAL A 127 -15.77 3.86 7.78
C VAL A 127 -15.20 5.04 8.56
N THR A 128 -15.84 5.33 9.68
CA THR A 128 -15.33 6.18 10.76
C THR A 128 -14.27 5.41 11.58
N PRO A 129 -13.43 6.11 12.38
CA PRO A 129 -12.45 5.41 13.22
C PRO A 129 -13.10 4.47 14.24
N SER A 130 -14.28 4.81 14.77
CA SER A 130 -15.03 3.93 15.68
C SER A 130 -15.56 2.68 14.97
N GLU A 131 -16.12 2.83 13.76
CA GLU A 131 -16.57 1.68 12.98
C GLU A 131 -15.41 0.76 12.61
N LEU A 132 -14.25 1.31 12.24
CA LEU A 132 -13.07 0.49 11.97
C LEU A 132 -12.63 -0.25 13.23
N ALA A 133 -12.59 0.42 14.39
CA ALA A 133 -12.22 -0.23 15.65
C ALA A 133 -13.16 -1.41 16.00
N GLU A 134 -14.47 -1.26 15.79
CA GLU A 134 -15.45 -2.34 15.95
C GLU A 134 -15.23 -3.48 14.95
N MET A 135 -14.93 -3.15 13.69
CA MET A 135 -14.67 -4.15 12.65
C MET A 135 -13.33 -4.89 12.85
N MET A 136 -12.37 -4.28 13.56
CA MET A 136 -11.09 -4.90 13.92
C MET A 136 -11.21 -5.79 15.16
N ASP A 137 -12.32 -5.74 15.90
CA ASP A 137 -12.55 -6.60 17.06
C ASP A 137 -12.57 -8.09 16.62
N PRO A 138 -11.87 -9.00 17.34
CA PRO A 138 -11.87 -10.43 17.01
C PRO A 138 -13.27 -11.07 16.97
N GLY A 139 -14.23 -10.53 17.72
CA GLY A 139 -15.63 -10.97 17.76
C GLY A 139 -16.47 -10.49 16.58
N SER A 140 -15.96 -9.59 15.72
CA SER A 140 -16.67 -9.10 14.53
C SER A 140 -16.92 -10.18 13.47
N GLY A 141 -16.12 -11.24 13.49
CA GLY A 141 -16.12 -12.29 12.46
C GLY A 141 -15.45 -11.87 11.13
N LEU A 142 -14.89 -10.65 11.06
CA LEU A 142 -14.16 -10.17 9.89
C LEU A 142 -12.71 -10.65 9.89
N ARG A 143 -12.16 -10.80 8.68
CA ARG A 143 -10.76 -11.16 8.46
C ARG A 143 -10.02 -9.96 7.88
N TRP A 144 -8.78 -9.80 8.31
CA TRP A 144 -7.92 -8.68 7.95
C TRP A 144 -6.55 -9.22 7.59
N SER A 145 -5.92 -8.60 6.58
CA SER A 145 -4.54 -8.94 6.22
C SER A 145 -3.61 -8.68 7.41
N PRO A 146 -2.53 -9.47 7.56
CA PRO A 146 -1.57 -9.30 8.65
C PRO A 146 -0.99 -7.88 8.71
N TRP A 147 -0.60 -7.31 7.57
CA TRP A 147 -0.05 -5.95 7.49
C TRP A 147 -1.06 -4.90 7.96
N PHE A 148 -2.33 -4.99 7.55
CA PHE A 148 -3.33 -3.97 7.91
C PHE A 148 -3.65 -3.98 9.40
N ARG A 149 -3.63 -5.15 10.05
CA ARG A 149 -3.79 -5.26 11.51
C ARG A 149 -2.71 -4.48 12.26
N ILE A 150 -1.47 -4.55 11.79
CA ILE A 150 -0.35 -3.86 12.42
C ILE A 150 -0.47 -2.36 12.17
N ILE A 151 -0.76 -1.94 10.93
CA ILE A 151 -1.01 -0.53 10.58
C ILE A 151 -2.14 0.06 11.43
N ALA A 152 -3.26 -0.65 11.57
CA ALA A 152 -4.43 -0.17 12.30
C ALA A 152 -4.19 -0.03 13.80
N ARG A 153 -3.36 -0.89 14.38
CA ARG A 153 -3.04 -0.87 15.81
C ARG A 153 -1.96 0.16 16.15
N GLU A 154 -0.87 0.20 15.39
CA GLU A 154 0.35 0.92 15.75
C GLU A 154 0.39 2.33 15.14
N PHE A 155 -0.14 2.52 13.92
CA PHE A 155 0.12 3.74 13.13
C PHE A 155 -1.15 4.59 12.89
N LEU A 156 -2.27 3.96 12.49
CA LEU A 156 -3.52 4.69 12.19
C LEU A 156 -3.98 5.63 13.31
N PRO A 157 -3.92 5.30 14.61
CA PRO A 157 -4.43 6.19 15.65
C PRO A 157 -3.76 7.57 15.63
N ARG A 158 -2.44 7.63 15.41
CA ARG A 158 -1.69 8.89 15.32
C ARG A 158 -2.09 9.70 14.09
N TRP A 159 -2.18 9.05 12.93
CA TRP A 159 -2.54 9.72 11.70
C TRP A 159 -4.00 10.19 11.70
N TRP A 160 -4.93 9.40 12.24
CA TRP A 160 -6.35 9.76 12.28
C TRP A 160 -6.62 10.94 13.21
N GLN A 161 -5.95 11.00 14.37
CA GLN A 161 -6.01 12.17 15.26
C GLN A 161 -5.53 13.46 14.57
N ASN A 162 -4.69 13.34 13.54
CA ASN A 162 -4.11 14.45 12.78
C ASN A 162 -4.42 14.32 11.28
N LEU A 163 -5.62 13.85 10.92
CA LEU A 163 -5.91 13.40 9.55
C LEU A 163 -5.67 14.49 8.50
N ASP A 164 -6.00 15.74 8.82
CA ASP A 164 -5.74 16.87 7.92
C ASP A 164 -4.25 17.10 7.64
N LYS A 165 -3.38 16.86 8.63
CA LYS A 165 -1.94 16.95 8.45
C LYS A 165 -1.42 15.76 7.65
N ALA A 166 -1.86 14.55 7.97
CA ALA A 166 -1.46 13.33 7.27
C ALA A 166 -1.86 13.39 5.78
N CYS A 167 -3.10 13.78 5.48
CA CYS A 167 -3.60 13.94 4.11
C CYS A 167 -3.02 15.15 3.36
N ARG A 168 -2.23 16.02 4.01
CA ARG A 168 -1.49 17.11 3.35
C ARG A 168 0.02 16.81 3.25
N GLY A 169 0.45 15.64 3.71
CA GLY A 169 1.87 15.29 3.77
C GLY A 169 2.68 16.20 4.69
N ASP A 170 2.10 16.61 5.82
CA ASP A 170 2.81 17.42 6.81
C ASP A 170 4.06 16.66 7.31
N PRO A 171 5.25 17.28 7.33
CA PRO A 171 6.49 16.61 7.75
C PRO A 171 6.43 15.98 9.15
N SER A 172 5.58 16.49 10.05
CA SER A 172 5.39 15.90 11.39
C SER A 172 4.69 14.53 11.38
N MET A 173 4.05 14.18 10.26
CA MET A 173 3.36 12.91 10.04
C MET A 173 4.20 11.91 9.22
N GLN A 174 5.34 12.36 8.69
CA GLN A 174 6.24 11.56 7.87
C GLN A 174 7.40 10.99 8.68
N ASP A 175 7.84 9.80 8.31
CA ASP A 175 9.12 9.22 8.68
C ASP A 175 9.80 8.71 7.40
N LEU A 176 10.58 9.59 6.77
CA LEU A 176 11.26 9.27 5.52
C LEU A 176 12.57 8.51 5.75
N ALA A 177 13.11 8.58 6.97
CA ALA A 177 14.45 8.11 7.29
C ALA A 177 14.47 6.64 7.70
N ASN A 178 13.41 6.17 8.38
CA ASN A 178 13.37 4.81 8.91
C ASN A 178 12.55 3.87 8.03
N ILE A 179 12.86 2.58 8.15
CA ILE A 179 12.02 1.48 7.71
C ILE A 179 11.49 0.83 8.99
N HIS A 180 10.17 0.75 9.14
CA HIS A 180 9.56 0.10 10.29
C HIS A 180 9.45 -1.39 10.04
N HIS A 181 10.25 -2.18 10.75
CA HIS A 181 10.21 -3.63 10.66
C HIS A 181 9.04 -4.18 11.49
N LEU A 182 8.09 -4.82 10.83
CA LEU A 182 6.93 -5.42 11.45
C LEU A 182 7.22 -6.92 11.70
N SER A 183 7.21 -7.31 12.97
CA SER A 183 7.40 -8.69 13.44
C SER A 183 6.10 -9.31 13.94
#